data_AF-J9FHZ1-F1
#
_entry.id   AF-J9FHZ1-F1
#
_cell.length_a   1.000
_cell.length_b   1.000
_cell.length_c   1.000
_cell.angle_alpha   90.00
_cell.angle_beta   90.00
_cell.angle_gamma   90.00
#
_symmetry.space_group_name_H-M   'P 1'
#
loop_
_entity.id
_entity.type
_entity.pdbx_description
1 polymer ?
#
loop_
_entity_poly.entity_id
_entity_poly.type
_entity_poly.pdbx_seq_one_letter_code
_entity_poly.pdbx_strand_id
1 'polypeptide(L)'
;MQNYTGDKDLQYHLNIRPGDVGGYVLMPGDPKRCEKIAAHFDNARLVADSREYITYTGTLEGVPVSVTSTGIGGPSASIAMEELVRCGA
;
A
#
# COMPACT_ATOMS: atom_id res chain seq x y z
N MET A 1 -15.76 -7.23 13.35
CA MET A 1 -14.59 -7.87 12.75
C MET A 1 -13.52 -7.95 13.83
N GLN A 2 -12.89 -9.10 14.06
CA GLN A 2 -11.88 -9.25 15.11
C GLN A 2 -10.61 -8.49 14.71
N ASN A 3 -10.01 -7.74 15.64
CA ASN A 3 -8.73 -7.08 15.39
C ASN A 3 -7.59 -8.11 15.56
N TYR A 4 -6.98 -8.52 14.45
CA TYR A 4 -5.88 -9.49 14.44
C TYR A 4 -4.50 -8.85 14.62
N THR A 5 -4.36 -7.52 14.49
CA THR A 5 -3.07 -6.83 14.69
C THR A 5 -2.79 -6.50 16.15
N GLY A 6 -3.84 -6.38 16.98
CA GLY A 6 -3.71 -5.91 18.36
C GLY A 6 -3.43 -4.41 18.49
N ASP A 7 -3.25 -3.71 17.36
CA ASP A 7 -3.09 -2.26 17.26
C ASP A 7 -4.32 -1.67 16.56
N LYS A 8 -4.82 -0.55 17.07
CA LYS A 8 -6.02 0.08 16.51
C LYS A 8 -5.62 0.72 15.17
N ASP A 9 -6.41 0.47 14.14
CA ASP A 9 -6.27 1.05 12.79
C ASP A 9 -5.10 0.51 11.93
N LEU A 10 -4.26 -0.38 12.47
CA LEU A 10 -3.25 -1.11 11.69
C LEU A 10 -3.90 -2.22 10.87
N GLN A 11 -3.63 -2.21 9.56
CA GLN A 11 -4.07 -3.24 8.63
C GLN A 11 -3.18 -4.49 8.74
N TYR A 12 -3.80 -5.66 8.73
CA TYR A 12 -3.14 -6.90 9.14
C TYR A 12 -2.17 -7.45 8.08
N HIS A 13 -2.50 -7.32 6.80
CA HIS A 13 -1.70 -7.92 5.74
C HIS A 13 -0.67 -6.93 5.20
N LEU A 14 -1.08 -5.68 4.95
CA LEU A 14 -0.25 -4.65 4.35
C LEU A 14 0.64 -3.92 5.37
N ASN A 15 0.31 -4.01 6.67
CA ASN A 15 1.03 -3.35 7.76
C ASN A 15 1.07 -1.81 7.60
N ILE A 16 -0.06 -1.22 7.19
CA ILE A 16 -0.26 0.22 6.98
C ILE A 16 -1.40 0.75 7.87
N ARG A 17 -1.45 2.07 8.06
CA ARG A 17 -2.46 2.81 8.83
C ARG A 17 -3.05 3.96 8.01
N PRO A 18 -4.21 4.53 8.41
CA PRO A 18 -4.69 5.77 7.81
C PRO A 18 -3.62 6.88 7.84
N GLY A 19 -3.37 7.49 6.68
CA GLY A 19 -2.31 8.50 6.50
C GLY A 19 -0.98 7.96 5.97
N ASP A 20 -0.79 6.64 5.94
CA ASP A 20 0.41 6.02 5.35
C ASP A 20 0.37 6.00 3.81
N VAL A 21 -0.83 6.02 3.23
CA VAL A 21 -1.08 6.02 1.77
C VAL A 21 -1.80 7.29 1.33
N GLY A 22 -1.62 7.67 0.06
CA GLY A 22 -2.38 8.74 -0.59
C GLY A 22 -3.74 8.26 -1.13
N GLY A 23 -4.60 9.20 -1.55
CA GLY A 23 -5.92 8.90 -2.14
C GLY A 23 -5.88 8.34 -3.57
N TYR A 24 -4.69 7.99 -4.08
CA TYR A 24 -4.50 7.35 -5.37
C TYR A 24 -3.40 6.29 -5.23
N VAL A 25 -3.69 5.05 -5.64
CA VAL A 25 -2.77 3.93 -5.46
C VAL A 25 -2.60 3.12 -6.74
N LEU A 26 -1.35 2.95 -7.19
CA LEU A 26 -0.99 2.03 -8.27
C LEU A 26 -0.78 0.62 -7.71
N MET A 27 -1.32 -0.42 -8.35
CA MET A 27 -1.35 -1.78 -7.82
C MET A 27 -0.67 -2.81 -8.75
N PRO A 28 0.68 -2.88 -8.80
CA PRO A 28 1.38 -3.92 -9.55
C PRO A 28 1.25 -5.29 -8.88
N GLY A 29 1.30 -6.38 -9.65
CA GLY A 29 1.36 -7.73 -9.05
C GLY A 29 2.69 -8.05 -8.37
N ASP A 30 3.81 -7.74 -9.02
CA ASP A 30 5.16 -8.06 -8.54
C ASP A 30 5.65 -7.03 -7.50
N PRO A 31 6.00 -7.44 -6.26
CA PRO A 31 6.55 -6.56 -5.23
C PRO A 31 7.76 -5.74 -5.69
N LYS A 32 8.64 -6.34 -6.50
CA LYS A 32 9.86 -5.68 -7.01
C LYS A 32 9.55 -4.53 -7.97
N ARG A 33 8.32 -4.46 -8.50
CA ARG A 33 7.89 -3.37 -9.37
C ARG A 33 7.51 -2.12 -8.58
N CYS A 34 7.25 -2.22 -7.28
CA CYS A 34 6.90 -1.06 -6.46
C CYS A 34 8.03 -0.04 -6.40
N GLU A 35 9.26 -0.48 -6.14
CA GLU A 35 10.43 0.41 -6.13
C GLU A 35 10.63 1.11 -7.48
N LYS A 36 10.50 0.36 -8.59
CA LYS A 36 10.59 0.92 -9.94
C LYS A 36 9.52 1.98 -10.22
N ILE A 37 8.28 1.74 -9.79
CA ILE A 37 7.18 2.70 -9.94
C ILE A 37 7.39 3.91 -9.02
N ALA A 38 7.77 3.68 -7.77
CA ALA A 38 8.00 4.71 -6.77
C ALA A 38 9.13 5.68 -7.17
N ALA A 39 10.11 5.22 -7.96
CA ALA A 39 11.14 6.08 -8.54
C ALA A 39 10.60 7.18 -9.47
N HIS A 40 9.33 7.10 -9.88
CA HIS A 40 8.65 8.15 -10.65
C HIS A 40 7.87 9.14 -9.77
N PHE A 41 7.78 8.92 -8.46
CA PHE A 41 7.15 9.87 -7.53
C PHE A 41 8.19 10.83 -6.96
N ASP A 42 7.74 12.02 -6.58
CA ASP A 42 8.54 12.95 -5.78
C ASP A 42 8.59 12.49 -4.32
N ASN A 43 9.78 12.52 -3.71
CA ASN A 43 10.01 12.20 -2.29
C ASN A 43 9.41 10.86 -1.84
N ALA A 44 9.45 9.85 -2.71
CA ALA A 44 8.96 8.52 -2.40
C ALA A 44 9.72 7.91 -1.21
N ARG A 45 8.99 7.33 -0.26
CA ARG A 45 9.56 6.54 0.84
C ARG A 45 8.89 5.19 0.93
N LEU A 46 9.66 4.17 1.33
CA LEU A 46 9.11 2.88 1.71
C LEU A 46 8.29 3.07 3.00
N VAL A 47 7.03 2.65 2.95
CA VAL A 47 6.08 2.76 4.07
C VAL A 47 5.97 1.43 4.80
N ALA A 48 5.79 0.36 4.05
CA ALA A 48 5.65 -0.98 4.59
C ALA A 48 6.19 -2.03 3.60
N ASP A 49 6.74 -3.10 4.15
CA ASP A 49 7.11 -4.34 3.45
C ASP A 49 6.59 -5.50 4.30
N SER A 50 5.47 -6.09 3.88
CA SER A 50 4.80 -7.15 4.61
C SER A 50 4.25 -8.19 3.64
N ARG A 51 4.71 -9.44 3.77
CA ARG A 51 4.33 -10.56 2.89
C ARG A 51 4.63 -10.22 1.42
N GLU A 52 3.64 -10.30 0.53
CA GLU A 52 3.71 -9.88 -0.86
C GLU A 52 3.35 -8.39 -1.09
N TYR A 53 3.11 -7.62 -0.03
CA TYR A 53 2.64 -6.23 -0.10
C TYR A 53 3.76 -5.25 0.28
N ILE A 54 4.44 -4.72 -0.74
CA ILE A 54 5.38 -3.61 -0.60
C ILE A 54 4.63 -2.33 -0.92
N THR A 55 4.64 -1.37 -0.01
CA THR A 55 3.98 -0.07 -0.17
C THR A 55 4.99 1.07 -0.12
N TYR A 56 4.97 1.92 -1.14
CA TYR A 56 5.66 3.21 -1.15
C TYR A 56 4.63 4.34 -1.23
N THR A 57 4.96 5.48 -0.63
CA THR A 57 4.17 6.72 -0.74
C THR A 57 5.10 7.88 -1.05
N GLY A 58 4.67 8.72 -1.99
CA GLY A 58 5.33 9.96 -2.37
C GLY A 58 4.28 10.96 -2.84
N THR A 59 4.67 11.87 -3.74
CA THR A 59 3.73 12.80 -4.38
C THR A 59 3.90 12.81 -5.90
N LEU A 60 2.81 13.11 -6.62
CA LEU A 60 2.84 13.50 -8.03
C LEU A 60 2.13 14.84 -8.13
N GLU A 61 2.81 15.87 -8.67
CA GLU A 61 2.26 17.23 -8.77
C GLU A 61 1.75 17.78 -7.42
N GLY A 62 2.44 17.41 -6.32
CA GLY A 62 2.06 17.77 -4.95
C GLY A 62 0.90 16.96 -4.36
N VAL A 63 0.29 16.06 -5.13
CA VAL A 63 -0.80 15.18 -4.67
C VAL A 63 -0.21 13.90 -4.08
N PRO A 64 -0.59 13.48 -2.85
CA PRO A 64 -0.14 12.21 -2.28
C PRO A 64 -0.60 11.01 -3.12
N VAL A 65 0.37 10.18 -3.52
CA VAL A 65 0.12 8.95 -4.27
C VAL A 65 0.94 7.80 -3.69
N SER A 66 0.44 6.58 -3.86
CA SER A 66 1.11 5.38 -3.39
C SER A 66 1.22 4.32 -4.48
N VAL A 67 2.09 3.35 -4.25
CA VAL A 67 2.14 2.10 -5.00
C VAL A 67 2.20 0.95 -4.01
N THR A 68 1.34 -0.04 -4.16
CA THR A 68 1.26 -1.23 -3.31
C THR A 68 1.18 -2.48 -4.14
N SER A 69 2.09 -3.44 -3.96
CA SER A 69 2.00 -4.71 -4.68
C SER A 69 0.86 -5.58 -4.21
N THR A 70 0.28 -6.38 -5.11
CA THR A 70 -0.84 -7.27 -4.80
C THR A 70 -0.48 -8.74 -4.71
N GLY A 71 0.73 -9.13 -5.11
CA GLY A 71 1.03 -10.53 -5.43
C GLY A 71 0.23 -11.04 -6.64
N ILE A 72 0.25 -12.37 -6.83
CA ILE A 72 -0.44 -13.04 -7.93
C ILE A 72 -1.83 -13.48 -7.49
N GLY A 73 -2.85 -13.05 -8.24
CA GLY A 73 -4.22 -13.58 -8.16
C GLY A 73 -5.20 -12.70 -7.40
N GLY A 74 -6.49 -12.99 -7.62
CA GLY A 74 -7.60 -12.26 -6.99
C GLY A 74 -7.61 -12.27 -5.45
N PRO A 75 -7.28 -13.40 -4.77
CA PRO A 75 -7.33 -13.45 -3.31
C PRO A 75 -6.40 -12.46 -2.59
N SER A 76 -5.17 -12.29 -3.09
CA SER A 76 -4.21 -11.34 -2.50
C SER A 76 -4.52 -9.91 -2.94
N ALA A 77 -4.95 -9.72 -4.19
CA ALA A 77 -5.36 -8.42 -4.69
C ALA A 77 -6.58 -7.83 -3.95
N SER A 78 -7.57 -8.65 -3.57
CA SER A 78 -8.73 -8.17 -2.81
C SER A 78 -8.36 -7.76 -1.38
N ILE A 79 -7.42 -8.47 -0.74
CA ILE A 79 -6.87 -8.07 0.56
C ILE A 79 -6.21 -6.69 0.47
N ALA A 80 -5.35 -6.49 -0.54
CA ALA A 80 -4.69 -5.19 -0.74
C ALA A 80 -5.71 -4.07 -0.93
N MET A 81 -6.71 -4.27 -1.78
CA MET A 81 -7.75 -3.27 -2.03
C MET A 81 -8.55 -2.94 -0.76
N GLU A 82 -9.01 -3.94 -0.02
CA GLU A 82 -9.79 -3.75 1.21
C GLU A 82 -9.03 -2.96 2.28
N GLU A 83 -7.76 -3.30 2.49
CA GLU A 83 -6.92 -2.63 3.50
C GLU A 83 -6.50 -1.22 3.07
N LEU A 84 -6.26 -0.99 1.76
CA LEU A 84 -6.00 0.34 1.21
C LEU A 84 -7.22 1.27 1.39
N VAL A 85 -8.42 0.81 1.04
CA VAL A 85 -9.66 1.59 1.20
C VAL A 85 -9.90 2.00 2.66
N ARG A 86 -9.60 1.10 3.61
CA ARG A 86 -9.70 1.41 5.05
C ARG A 86 -8.70 2.47 5.51
N CYS A 87 -7.59 2.64 4.79
CA CYS A 87 -6.58 3.66 5.06
C CYS A 87 -6.81 4.98 4.31
N GLY A 88 -7.88 5.09 3.52
CA GLY A 88 -8.26 6.33 2.81
C GLY A 88 -7.68 6.46 1.40
N ALA A 89 -7.28 5.35 0.79
CA ALA A 89 -6.99 5.27 -0.65
C ALA A 89 -8.25 5.46 -1.51
#